data_AF-A0AA95KGY8-F1
#
_entry.id   AF-A0AA95KGY8-F1
#
_cell.length_a   1.000
_cell.length_b   1.000
_cell.length_c   1.000
_cell.angle_alpha   90.00
_cell.angle_beta   90.00
_cell.angle_gamma   90.00
#
_symmetry.space_group_name_H-M   'P 1'
#
loop_
_entity.id
_entity.type
_entity.pdbx_description
1 polymer ?
#
loop_
_entity_poly.entity_id
_entity_poly.type
_entity_poly.pdbx_seq_one_letter_code
_entity_poly.pdbx_strand_id
1 'polypeptide(L)'
;MNFYKLIDKYTIVIPMIQRDYAQGRKSEERIREDILSCIIKKIDTGLHLDFIYGSVDENLLIFTPLDGQQRLTTLFLLHWYVAARGKYLNEKDKLKKFRYETRISSTDFITALVDSIGSITIKNTSKKKLSEKIKDCTWFFSSWEHDPTVSAMLVMLDAIHEKFCGKIDSLVNLNKITFDFINLDDFKLTDDLYIKMNARGVPLTPFENFKSKFEKLLLSDKLEKETFKEESKKHSLKDYFSNKIETDWVENFWKYAEEKEICGIKYLTIDKSFMRFFWYITEMLYFKSGNFLKSNSGKLKIHNFKYDHDGDPDIDYAVVDEVYDGHPRNIHCLFKILNKIEIIKSLIDRTLSHEHQERKVSLFTKDFDLLAKVMKTEKGTERIDHQSKLILFAIINYERLAKSDKLSCSIFSIDRTPHIQPIFYSI
;
A
#
# COMPACT_ATOMS: atom_id res chain seq x y z
N MET A 1 16.99 19.65 9.45
CA MET A 1 18.38 19.19 9.70
C MET A 1 19.12 19.04 8.37
N ASN A 2 20.47 18.98 8.33
CA ASN A 2 21.23 18.55 7.15
C ASN A 2 22.31 17.52 7.56
N PHE A 3 22.93 16.84 6.60
CA PHE A 3 23.89 15.77 6.90
C PHE A 3 25.07 16.27 7.73
N TYR A 4 25.65 17.41 7.34
CA TYR A 4 26.77 18.00 8.05
C TYR A 4 26.47 18.28 9.53
N LYS A 5 25.33 18.92 9.83
CA LYS A 5 24.90 19.19 11.21
C LYS A 5 24.62 17.90 11.97
N LEU A 6 24.06 16.89 11.31
CA LEU A 6 23.75 15.61 11.94
C LEU A 6 25.03 14.87 12.35
N ILE A 7 26.00 14.73 11.44
CA ILE A 7 27.26 14.03 11.70
C ILE A 7 28.21 14.85 12.59
N ASP A 8 28.06 16.17 12.63
CA ASP A 8 28.77 17.01 13.59
C ASP A 8 28.31 16.70 15.02
N LYS A 9 26.99 16.58 15.20
CA LYS A 9 26.36 16.32 16.50
C LYS A 9 26.48 14.87 16.96
N TYR A 10 26.32 13.90 16.06
CA TYR A 10 26.22 12.49 16.42
C TYR A 10 27.17 11.58 15.63
N THR A 11 27.56 10.46 16.24
CA THR A 11 28.09 9.30 15.53
C THR A 11 26.94 8.55 14.90
N ILE A 12 26.93 8.43 13.56
CA ILE A 12 25.87 7.76 12.81
C ILE A 12 26.26 6.29 12.65
N VAL A 13 25.45 5.39 13.20
CA VAL A 13 25.68 3.93 13.17
C VAL A 13 24.55 3.25 12.42
N ILE A 14 24.81 2.74 11.21
CA ILE A 14 23.82 2.02 10.42
C ILE A 14 23.59 0.62 11.03
N PRO A 15 22.39 0.29 11.55
CA PRO A 15 22.18 -0.93 12.36
C PRO A 15 22.19 -2.24 11.56
N MET A 16 22.32 -3.38 12.25
CA MET A 16 22.41 -4.72 11.63
C MET A 16 21.13 -5.21 10.94
N ILE A 17 19.93 -4.82 11.41
CA ILE A 17 18.60 -5.28 10.90
C ILE A 17 18.30 -4.78 9.46
N GLN A 18 19.33 -4.30 8.76
CA GLN A 18 19.28 -3.58 7.49
C GLN A 18 19.68 -4.46 6.29
N ARG A 19 18.99 -4.23 5.17
CA ARG A 19 19.45 -4.70 3.84
C ARG A 19 20.73 -3.95 3.45
N ASP A 20 21.55 -4.57 2.60
CA ASP A 20 22.75 -3.93 2.03
C ASP A 20 22.43 -2.56 1.41
N TYR A 21 23.45 -1.75 1.17
CA TYR A 21 23.28 -0.50 0.43
C TYR A 21 22.70 -0.75 -0.98
N ALA A 22 21.38 -0.57 -1.13
CA ALA A 22 20.61 -0.97 -2.28
C ALA A 22 20.66 0.06 -3.41
N GLN A 23 20.67 1.36 -3.06
CA GLN A 23 20.75 2.45 -4.05
C GLN A 23 22.03 2.37 -4.90
N GLY A 24 23.10 1.79 -4.36
CA GLY A 24 24.36 1.59 -5.08
C GLY A 24 24.46 0.27 -5.85
N ARG A 25 23.47 -0.62 -5.81
CA ARG A 25 23.57 -1.93 -6.49
C ARG A 25 23.66 -1.75 -8.01
N LYS A 26 24.37 -2.68 -8.67
CA LYS A 26 24.46 -2.72 -10.14
C LYS A 26 23.07 -2.84 -10.80
N SER A 27 22.16 -3.60 -10.20
CA SER A 27 20.79 -3.79 -10.70
C SER A 27 19.89 -2.55 -10.56
N GLU A 28 20.21 -1.63 -9.65
CA GLU A 28 19.36 -0.48 -9.31
C GLU A 28 19.82 0.81 -10.01
N GLU A 29 20.20 0.70 -11.29
CA GLU A 29 20.71 1.83 -12.07
C GLU A 29 19.71 2.99 -12.16
N ARG A 30 18.44 2.70 -12.42
CA ARG A 30 17.40 3.73 -12.53
C ARG A 30 17.23 4.53 -11.23
N ILE A 31 17.18 3.85 -10.09
CA ILE A 31 17.03 4.51 -8.78
C ILE A 31 18.23 5.40 -8.48
N ARG A 32 19.45 4.91 -8.77
CA ARG A 32 20.69 5.68 -8.64
C ARG A 32 20.69 6.90 -9.55
N GLU A 33 20.28 6.76 -10.79
CA GLU A 33 20.23 7.88 -11.72
C GLU A 33 19.20 8.92 -11.32
N ASP A 34 18.02 8.49 -10.84
CA ASP A 34 16.95 9.37 -10.39
C ASP A 34 17.36 10.21 -9.17
N ILE A 35 17.97 9.59 -8.14
CA ILE A 35 18.40 10.33 -6.95
C ILE A 35 19.53 11.31 -7.27
N LEU A 36 20.55 10.91 -8.03
CA LEU A 36 21.64 11.81 -8.41
C LEU A 36 21.15 12.93 -9.35
N SER A 37 20.18 12.64 -10.24
CA SER A 37 19.52 13.65 -11.08
C SER A 37 18.71 14.65 -10.27
N CYS A 38 18.04 14.21 -9.21
CA CYS A 38 17.31 15.09 -8.31
C CYS A 38 18.27 16.02 -7.56
N ILE A 39 19.35 15.46 -7.03
CA ILE A 39 20.40 16.21 -6.31
C ILE A 39 21.01 17.26 -7.22
N ILE A 40 21.50 16.89 -8.40
CA ILE A 40 22.19 17.84 -9.29
C ILE A 40 21.27 18.98 -9.76
N LYS A 41 19.98 18.73 -9.94
CA LYS A 41 19.00 19.75 -10.36
C LYS A 41 18.63 20.72 -9.23
N LYS A 42 18.61 20.25 -7.98
CA LYS A 42 18.08 21.00 -6.83
C LYS A 42 19.14 21.45 -5.82
N ILE A 43 20.41 21.08 -5.99
CA ILE A 43 21.46 21.41 -5.02
C ILE A 43 21.64 22.93 -4.82
N ASP A 44 21.46 23.73 -5.88
CA ASP A 44 21.61 25.19 -5.80
C ASP A 44 20.38 25.88 -5.19
N THR A 45 19.18 25.35 -5.44
CA THR A 45 17.89 25.89 -4.95
C THR A 45 17.48 25.35 -3.58
N GLY A 46 18.16 24.32 -3.08
CA GLY A 46 17.77 23.56 -1.89
C GLY A 46 16.97 22.32 -2.25
N LEU A 47 17.32 21.21 -1.60
CA LEU A 47 16.67 19.91 -1.73
C LEU A 47 16.22 19.45 -0.35
N HIS A 48 14.98 19.02 -0.23
CA HIS A 48 14.46 18.40 0.98
C HIS A 48 14.28 16.90 0.74
N LEU A 49 14.90 16.06 1.59
CA LEU A 49 14.94 14.60 1.49
C LEU A 49 14.00 13.91 2.51
N ASP A 50 12.80 14.46 2.66
CA ASP A 50 11.76 14.03 3.60
C ASP A 50 12.32 13.73 5.01
N PHE A 51 11.85 12.66 5.65
CA PHE A 51 12.20 12.31 7.03
C PHE A 51 13.40 11.38 7.12
N ILE A 52 14.24 11.61 8.14
CA ILE A 52 15.25 10.69 8.65
C ILE A 52 15.00 10.56 10.15
N TYR A 53 14.82 9.33 10.62
CA TYR A 53 14.45 9.10 12.00
C TYR A 53 15.09 7.83 12.56
N GLY A 54 15.29 7.82 13.87
CA GLY A 54 15.96 6.73 14.57
C GLY A 54 16.08 7.00 16.07
N SER A 55 16.75 6.09 16.77
CA SER A 55 17.07 6.28 18.19
C SER A 55 18.35 7.10 18.34
N VAL A 56 18.38 7.92 19.39
CA VAL A 56 19.50 8.75 19.78
C VAL A 56 19.90 8.38 21.21
N ASP A 57 21.07 7.79 21.35
CA ASP A 57 21.73 7.72 22.66
C ASP A 57 22.36 9.08 22.95
N GLU A 58 21.70 9.90 23.78
CA GLU A 58 22.19 11.23 24.15
C GLU A 58 23.48 11.18 24.99
N ASN A 59 23.74 10.10 25.72
CA ASN A 59 24.94 9.96 26.55
C ASN A 59 26.17 9.69 25.70
N LEU A 60 26.03 8.81 24.70
CA LEU A 60 27.10 8.43 23.79
C LEU A 60 27.16 9.30 22.54
N LEU A 61 26.17 10.19 22.34
CA LEU A 61 25.96 10.95 21.12
C LEU A 61 25.94 10.04 19.88
N ILE A 62 25.25 8.91 19.98
CA ILE A 62 25.09 7.95 18.89
C ILE A 62 23.69 8.07 18.32
N PHE A 63 23.60 8.21 16.99
CA PHE A 63 22.36 8.13 16.26
C PHE A 63 22.31 6.83 15.46
N THR A 64 21.31 6.00 15.75
CA THR A 64 21.04 4.76 15.05
C THR A 64 19.78 4.96 14.20
N PRO A 65 19.91 5.29 12.89
CA PRO A 65 18.74 5.47 12.03
C PRO A 65 17.92 4.19 11.95
N LEU A 66 16.60 4.32 12.08
CA LEU A 66 15.62 3.27 11.77
C LEU A 66 15.17 3.36 10.31
N ASP A 67 15.06 4.57 9.76
CA ASP A 67 14.87 4.85 8.34
C ASP A 67 15.82 5.95 7.86
N GLY A 68 16.04 6.01 6.55
CA GLY A 68 16.92 6.99 5.92
C GLY A 68 18.36 6.52 5.76
N GLN A 69 18.69 5.26 6.10
CA GLN A 69 20.08 4.77 6.00
C GLN A 69 20.64 4.87 4.58
N GLN A 70 19.87 4.46 3.58
CA GLN A 70 20.28 4.55 2.17
C GLN A 70 20.58 6.00 1.76
N ARG A 71 19.73 6.95 2.19
CA ARG A 71 19.93 8.39 1.96
C ARG A 71 21.18 8.89 2.69
N LEU A 72 21.39 8.50 3.94
CA LEU A 72 22.58 8.88 4.72
C LEU A 72 23.87 8.33 4.12
N THR A 73 23.88 7.08 3.65
CA THR A 73 25.04 6.50 2.96
C THR A 73 25.33 7.23 1.65
N THR A 74 24.31 7.56 0.85
CA THR A 74 24.50 8.35 -0.38
C THR A 74 25.05 9.75 -0.08
N LEU A 75 24.53 10.41 0.95
CA LEU A 75 25.04 11.72 1.40
C LEU A 75 26.48 11.62 1.90
N PHE A 76 26.81 10.60 2.69
CA PHE A 76 28.17 10.32 3.13
C PHE A 76 29.14 10.21 1.93
N LEU A 77 28.79 9.41 0.91
CA LEU A 77 29.62 9.23 -0.29
C LEU A 77 29.79 10.53 -1.09
N LEU A 78 28.74 11.36 -1.17
CA LEU A 78 28.82 12.68 -1.78
C LEU A 78 29.78 13.60 -1.02
N HIS A 79 29.65 13.68 0.30
CA HIS A 79 30.55 14.49 1.13
C HIS A 79 32.01 13.99 1.03
N TRP A 80 32.22 12.67 1.06
CA TRP A 80 33.54 12.08 0.83
C TRP A 80 34.10 12.46 -0.55
N TYR A 81 33.31 12.36 -1.62
CA TYR A 81 33.74 12.69 -2.97
C TYR A 81 34.20 14.15 -3.08
N VAL A 82 33.46 15.08 -2.48
CA VAL A 82 33.85 16.50 -2.47
C VAL A 82 35.14 16.72 -1.68
N ALA A 83 35.26 16.11 -0.50
CA ALA A 83 36.47 16.20 0.33
C ALA A 83 37.71 15.62 -0.39
N ALA A 84 37.57 14.45 -1.04
CA ALA A 84 38.63 13.81 -1.82
C ALA A 84 39.08 14.64 -3.05
N ARG A 85 38.26 15.59 -3.49
CA ARG A 85 38.58 16.53 -4.57
C ARG A 85 39.25 17.81 -4.07
N GLY A 86 39.55 17.90 -2.77
CA GLY A 86 40.27 19.03 -2.16
C GLY A 86 39.39 20.21 -1.79
N LYS A 87 38.06 20.10 -1.93
CA LYS A 87 37.12 21.09 -1.40
C LYS A 87 36.62 20.53 -0.07
N TYR A 88 36.95 21.17 1.06
CA TYR A 88 36.61 20.75 2.44
C TYR A 88 37.47 19.65 3.09
N LEU A 89 38.80 19.80 3.03
CA LEU A 89 39.76 18.93 3.74
C LEU A 89 39.55 18.85 5.27
N ASN A 90 38.97 19.89 5.88
CA ASN A 90 38.71 19.98 7.32
C ASN A 90 37.54 19.09 7.79
N GLU A 91 36.88 18.35 6.90
CA GLU A 91 35.72 17.50 7.22
C GLU A 91 36.07 16.03 7.45
N LYS A 92 37.34 15.66 7.29
CA LYS A 92 37.84 14.27 7.46
C LYS A 92 37.44 13.68 8.82
N ASP A 93 37.64 14.42 9.91
CA ASP A 93 37.34 13.94 11.27
C ASP A 93 35.83 13.76 11.52
N LYS A 94 35.00 14.55 10.83
CA LYS A 94 33.54 14.42 10.91
C LYS A 94 33.08 13.15 10.18
N LEU A 95 33.61 12.87 9.00
CA LEU A 95 33.25 11.68 8.22
C LEU A 95 33.62 10.37 8.92
N LYS A 96 34.62 10.35 9.80
CA LYS A 96 34.96 9.18 10.63
C LYS A 96 33.87 8.77 11.62
N LYS A 97 32.88 9.64 11.87
CA LYS A 97 31.73 9.37 12.73
C LYS A 97 30.64 8.54 12.04
N PHE A 98 30.78 8.21 10.75
CA PHE A 98 29.83 7.38 10.01
C PHE A 98 30.32 5.92 9.93
N ARG A 99 29.53 4.94 10.40
CA ARG A 99 29.94 3.52 10.46
C ARG A 99 28.75 2.57 10.28
N TYR A 100 29.03 1.31 9.91
CA TYR A 100 28.05 0.23 9.89
C TYR A 100 28.22 -0.67 11.13
N GLU A 101 27.12 -1.00 11.77
CA GLU A 101 27.10 -1.92 12.91
C GLU A 101 27.35 -3.36 12.43
N THR A 102 28.16 -4.12 13.19
CA THR A 102 28.51 -5.55 13.00
C THR A 102 29.09 -5.99 11.63
N ARG A 103 29.20 -5.10 10.64
CA ARG A 103 29.85 -5.36 9.34
C ARG A 103 31.28 -4.79 9.32
N ILE A 104 32.21 -5.59 9.81
CA ILE A 104 33.63 -5.22 9.93
C ILE A 104 34.20 -4.75 8.58
N SER A 105 33.94 -5.48 7.50
CA SER A 105 34.39 -5.13 6.14
C SER A 105 33.92 -3.75 5.67
N SER A 106 32.63 -3.45 5.81
CA SER A 106 32.05 -2.15 5.42
C SER A 106 32.61 -1.01 6.27
N THR A 107 32.78 -1.22 7.58
CA THR A 107 33.30 -0.21 8.51
C THR A 107 34.79 0.04 8.30
N ASP A 108 35.58 -1.00 8.09
CA ASP A 108 37.01 -0.88 7.77
C ASP A 108 37.21 -0.19 6.43
N PHE A 109 36.41 -0.54 5.42
CA PHE A 109 36.42 0.13 4.12
C PHE A 109 36.10 1.62 4.26
N ILE A 110 35.03 1.99 4.96
CA ILE A 110 34.67 3.41 5.19
C ILE A 110 35.80 4.16 5.89
N THR A 111 36.40 3.56 6.92
CA THR A 111 37.50 4.17 7.66
C THR A 111 38.70 4.41 6.75
N ALA A 112 39.12 3.40 5.99
CA ALA A 112 40.23 3.51 5.05
C ALA A 112 39.92 4.49 3.91
N LEU A 113 38.68 4.51 3.43
CA LEU A 113 38.19 5.43 2.40
C LEU A 113 38.30 6.89 2.89
N VAL A 114 37.85 7.19 4.11
CA VAL A 114 38.01 8.53 4.72
C VAL A 114 39.48 8.86 4.96
N ASP A 115 40.28 7.89 5.41
CA ASP A 115 41.71 8.11 5.64
C ASP A 115 42.49 8.38 4.35
N SER A 116 42.00 7.90 3.21
CA SER A 116 42.57 8.16 1.89
C SER A 116 42.35 9.60 1.37
N ILE A 117 41.50 10.41 2.03
CA ILE A 117 41.30 11.82 1.68
C ILE A 117 42.65 12.55 1.76
N GLY A 118 43.02 13.21 0.66
CA GLY A 118 44.30 13.89 0.48
C GLY A 118 45.35 13.06 -0.28
N SER A 119 45.29 11.72 -0.18
CA SER A 119 46.19 10.80 -0.90
C SER A 119 45.65 10.43 -2.29
N ILE A 120 44.33 10.37 -2.47
CA ILE A 120 43.70 10.07 -3.75
C ILE A 120 43.50 11.36 -4.58
N THR A 121 44.17 11.45 -5.73
CA THR A 121 43.96 12.56 -6.69
C THR A 121 42.83 12.27 -7.68
N ILE A 122 41.64 12.84 -7.50
CA ILE A 122 40.53 12.65 -8.46
C ILE A 122 40.58 13.73 -9.56
N LYS A 123 40.76 13.34 -10.82
CA LYS A 123 40.84 14.26 -11.99
C LYS A 123 39.45 14.71 -12.49
N ASN A 124 39.38 15.83 -13.23
CA ASN A 124 38.13 16.37 -13.82
C ASN A 124 37.64 15.58 -15.07
N THR A 125 37.93 14.28 -15.20
CA THR A 125 37.67 13.53 -16.43
C THR A 125 36.94 12.24 -16.14
N SER A 126 35.77 12.04 -16.77
CA SER A 126 34.95 10.82 -16.64
C SER A 126 35.51 9.58 -17.35
N LYS A 127 36.68 9.68 -18.02
CA LYS A 127 37.24 8.60 -18.84
C LYS A 127 37.68 7.36 -18.06
N LYS A 128 37.81 7.45 -16.73
CA LYS A 128 38.17 6.31 -15.86
C LYS A 128 37.20 6.21 -14.71
N LYS A 129 36.83 4.98 -14.35
CA LYS A 129 36.01 4.71 -13.17
C LYS A 129 36.77 5.07 -11.91
N LEU A 130 36.07 5.66 -10.95
CA LEU A 130 36.66 6.00 -9.66
C LEU A 130 36.92 4.74 -8.84
N SER A 131 36.06 3.73 -8.97
CA SER A 131 36.20 2.43 -8.33
C SER A 131 37.51 1.72 -8.70
N GLU A 132 37.92 1.73 -9.98
CA GLU A 132 39.21 1.18 -10.42
C GLU A 132 40.37 1.84 -9.69
N LYS A 133 40.33 3.18 -9.57
CA LYS A 133 41.38 3.93 -8.86
C LYS A 133 41.41 3.62 -7.35
N ILE A 134 40.24 3.43 -6.74
CA ILE A 134 40.15 3.05 -5.32
C ILE A 134 40.71 1.64 -5.12
N LYS A 135 40.39 0.70 -6.02
CA LYS A 135 40.89 -0.68 -5.98
C LYS A 135 42.41 -0.78 -6.18
N ASP A 136 42.99 0.13 -6.95
CA ASP A 136 44.43 0.21 -7.17
C ASP A 136 45.21 0.81 -5.97
N CYS A 137 44.53 1.24 -4.91
CA CYS A 137 45.19 1.80 -3.73
C CYS A 137 45.75 0.71 -2.82
N THR A 138 46.92 0.96 -2.20
CA THR A 138 47.62 0.00 -1.33
C THR A 138 46.85 -0.41 -0.08
N TRP A 139 45.89 0.41 0.35
CA TRP A 139 45.05 0.16 1.52
C TRP A 139 43.78 -0.63 1.19
N PHE A 140 43.47 -0.85 -0.10
CA PHE A 140 42.26 -1.54 -0.51
C PHE A 140 42.44 -3.06 -0.42
N PHE A 141 41.63 -3.72 0.40
CA PHE A 141 41.65 -5.18 0.51
C PHE A 141 40.69 -5.80 -0.50
N SER A 142 41.17 -6.75 -1.32
CA SER A 142 40.37 -7.42 -2.35
C SER A 142 39.14 -8.16 -1.78
N SER A 143 39.21 -8.62 -0.52
CA SER A 143 38.09 -9.26 0.16
C SER A 143 36.87 -8.34 0.31
N TRP A 144 37.06 -7.03 0.34
CA TRP A 144 35.96 -6.06 0.43
C TRP A 144 35.08 -6.05 -0.82
N GLU A 145 35.55 -6.54 -1.96
CA GLU A 145 34.71 -6.66 -3.17
C GLU A 145 33.55 -7.64 -3.01
N HIS A 146 33.70 -8.60 -2.09
CA HIS A 146 32.66 -9.58 -1.78
C HIS A 146 31.63 -9.04 -0.78
N ASP A 147 31.87 -7.89 -0.14
CA ASP A 147 30.87 -7.21 0.69
C ASP A 147 29.87 -6.49 -0.24
N PRO A 148 28.57 -6.86 -0.23
CA PRO A 148 27.57 -6.25 -1.09
C PRO A 148 27.43 -4.73 -0.89
N THR A 149 27.63 -4.23 0.32
CA THR A 149 27.56 -2.80 0.64
C THR A 149 28.77 -2.06 0.07
N VAL A 150 29.99 -2.58 0.25
CA VAL A 150 31.19 -1.95 -0.34
C VAL A 150 31.12 -1.96 -1.86
N SER A 151 30.71 -3.08 -2.45
CA SER A 151 30.50 -3.18 -3.91
C SER A 151 29.50 -2.14 -4.41
N ALA A 152 28.39 -1.94 -3.68
CA ALA A 152 27.40 -0.91 -3.99
C ALA A 152 27.93 0.52 -3.79
N MET A 153 28.74 0.77 -2.77
CA MET A 153 29.39 2.08 -2.56
C MET A 153 30.31 2.43 -3.72
N LEU A 154 31.12 1.47 -4.20
CA LEU A 154 32.01 1.68 -5.35
C LEU A 154 31.25 2.04 -6.62
N VAL A 155 30.12 1.35 -6.88
CA VAL A 155 29.25 1.65 -8.03
C VAL A 155 28.58 3.01 -7.89
N MET A 156 28.13 3.38 -6.69
CA MET A 156 27.58 4.73 -6.45
C MET A 156 28.65 5.82 -6.64
N LEU A 157 29.88 5.59 -6.16
CA LEU A 157 31.00 6.52 -6.35
C LEU A 157 31.35 6.73 -7.82
N ASP A 158 31.27 5.68 -8.64
CA ASP A 158 31.42 5.79 -10.10
C ASP A 158 30.34 6.70 -10.70
N ALA A 159 29.06 6.50 -10.33
CA ALA A 159 27.95 7.31 -10.83
C ALA A 159 28.03 8.77 -10.35
N ILE A 160 28.41 8.99 -9.08
CA ILE A 160 28.70 10.33 -8.55
C ILE A 160 29.82 10.97 -9.37
N HIS A 161 30.92 10.25 -9.62
CA HIS A 161 32.02 10.78 -10.40
C HIS A 161 31.60 11.15 -11.82
N GLU A 162 30.89 10.26 -12.51
CA GLU A 162 30.38 10.51 -13.86
C GLU A 162 29.51 11.77 -13.91
N LYS A 163 28.59 11.93 -12.95
CA LYS A 163 27.61 13.02 -12.96
C LYS A 163 28.17 14.35 -12.49
N PHE A 164 29.14 14.35 -11.58
CA PHE A 164 29.65 15.56 -10.93
C PHE A 164 31.10 15.94 -11.28
N CYS A 165 31.83 15.13 -12.07
CA CYS A 165 33.24 15.42 -12.42
C CYS A 165 33.47 16.82 -13.00
N GLY A 166 32.53 17.33 -13.79
CA GLY A 166 32.57 18.66 -14.41
C GLY A 166 31.82 19.78 -13.67
N LYS A 167 31.15 19.47 -12.54
CA LYS A 167 30.28 20.42 -11.81
C LYS A 167 30.58 20.44 -10.31
N ILE A 168 31.85 20.32 -9.94
CA ILE A 168 32.21 20.22 -8.52
C ILE A 168 31.90 21.49 -7.73
N ASP A 169 31.90 22.66 -8.37
CA ASP A 169 31.57 23.93 -7.72
C ASP A 169 30.11 23.97 -7.26
N SER A 170 29.20 23.24 -7.92
CA SER A 170 27.81 23.08 -7.47
C SER A 170 27.69 22.20 -6.21
N LEU A 171 28.64 21.30 -5.96
CA LEU A 171 28.66 20.44 -4.77
C LEU A 171 29.11 21.15 -3.49
N VAL A 172 29.61 22.39 -3.58
CA VAL A 172 29.88 23.29 -2.45
C VAL A 172 28.60 23.55 -1.63
N ASN A 173 27.43 23.40 -2.27
CA ASN A 173 26.11 23.65 -1.68
C ASN A 173 25.46 22.41 -1.03
N LEU A 174 26.19 21.33 -0.73
CA LEU A 174 25.62 20.13 -0.07
C LEU A 174 24.89 20.45 1.24
N ASN A 175 25.27 21.52 1.94
CA ASN A 175 24.60 22.00 3.16
C ASN A 175 23.14 22.44 2.94
N LYS A 176 22.73 22.70 1.69
CA LYS A 176 21.34 23.01 1.31
C LYS A 176 20.47 21.77 1.14
N ILE A 177 21.05 20.57 1.19
CA ILE A 177 20.29 19.32 1.24
C ILE A 177 19.84 19.10 2.69
N THR A 178 18.55 19.23 2.92
CA THR A 178 17.93 19.15 4.25
C THR A 178 16.99 17.96 4.35
N PHE A 179 16.66 17.56 5.57
CA PHE A 179 15.67 16.56 5.89
C PHE A 179 15.06 16.87 7.27
N ASP A 180 13.86 16.39 7.50
CA ASP A 180 13.21 16.42 8.80
C ASP A 180 13.81 15.31 9.66
N PHE A 181 14.45 15.71 10.76
CA PHE A 181 15.09 14.79 11.69
C PHE A 181 14.15 14.53 12.86
N ILE A 182 13.83 13.26 13.10
CA ILE A 182 12.94 12.85 14.19
C ILE A 182 13.73 11.92 15.12
N ASN A 183 13.94 12.36 16.36
CA ASN A 183 14.46 11.52 17.43
C ASN A 183 13.30 10.70 17.99
N LEU A 184 13.34 9.37 17.85
CA LEU A 184 12.27 8.49 18.32
C LEU A 184 12.24 8.33 19.84
N ASP A 185 13.35 8.57 20.54
CA ASP A 185 13.39 8.49 21.99
C ASP A 185 12.51 9.58 22.65
N ASP A 186 12.29 10.69 21.95
CA ASP A 186 11.35 11.74 22.36
C ASP A 186 9.88 11.26 22.33
N PHE A 187 9.58 10.19 21.58
CA PHE A 187 8.21 9.72 21.33
C PHE A 187 7.79 8.46 22.10
N LYS A 188 8.65 7.86 22.93
CA LYS A 188 8.34 6.66 23.76
C LYS A 188 7.63 5.51 23.01
N LEU A 189 7.86 5.35 21.70
CA LEU A 189 7.14 4.41 20.84
C LEU A 189 8.13 3.67 19.94
N THR A 190 8.76 2.63 20.47
CA THR A 190 9.96 2.03 19.86
C THR A 190 9.66 0.93 18.82
N ASP A 191 8.55 0.21 18.89
CA ASP A 191 8.35 -0.97 18.01
C ASP A 191 7.12 -0.88 17.09
N ASP A 192 5.99 -0.40 17.61
CA ASP A 192 4.73 -0.32 16.87
C ASP A 192 4.80 0.62 15.65
N LEU A 193 5.52 1.73 15.81
CA LEU A 193 5.70 2.72 14.76
C LEU A 193 6.64 2.20 13.66
N TYR A 194 7.69 1.47 14.02
CA TYR A 194 8.62 0.84 13.07
C TYR A 194 7.92 -0.20 12.19
N ILE A 195 7.07 -1.05 12.77
CA ILE A 195 6.28 -2.05 12.03
C ILE A 195 5.31 -1.35 11.08
N LYS A 196 4.59 -0.33 11.56
CA LYS A 196 3.60 0.42 10.76
C LYS A 196 4.25 1.26 9.65
N MET A 197 5.47 1.76 9.85
CA MET A 197 6.17 2.60 8.87
C MET A 197 6.90 1.80 7.79
N ASN A 198 7.53 0.66 8.10
CA ASN A 198 8.17 -0.19 7.09
C ASN A 198 7.17 -0.91 6.16
N ALA A 199 5.91 -1.02 6.57
CA ALA A 199 4.83 -1.50 5.71
C ALA A 199 4.57 -0.56 4.50
N ARG A 200 5.02 0.69 4.52
CA ARG A 200 4.75 1.68 3.43
C ARG A 200 5.53 1.43 2.13
N GLY A 201 6.58 0.62 2.15
CA GLY A 201 7.26 0.15 0.93
C GLY A 201 6.60 -1.09 0.30
N VAL A 202 5.61 -1.68 0.97
CA VAL A 202 4.79 -2.76 0.44
C VAL A 202 3.70 -2.11 -0.41
N PRO A 203 3.49 -2.54 -1.67
CA PRO A 203 2.37 -2.03 -2.46
C PRO A 203 1.08 -2.21 -1.66
N LEU A 204 0.22 -1.18 -1.66
CA LEU A 204 -1.09 -1.25 -1.01
C LEU A 204 -1.81 -2.52 -1.47
N THR A 205 -2.40 -3.25 -0.53
CA THR A 205 -3.18 -4.44 -0.87
C THR A 205 -4.37 -4.01 -1.75
N PRO A 206 -4.96 -4.92 -2.54
CA PRO A 206 -6.19 -4.62 -3.27
C PRO A 206 -7.29 -4.04 -2.38
N PHE A 207 -7.37 -4.50 -1.13
CA PHE A 207 -8.30 -3.99 -0.13
C PHE A 207 -7.98 -2.56 0.34
N GLU A 208 -6.71 -2.24 0.61
CA GLU A 208 -6.30 -0.86 0.95
C GLU A 208 -6.52 0.11 -0.21
N ASN A 209 -6.22 -0.31 -1.44
CA ASN A 209 -6.54 0.47 -2.64
C ASN A 209 -8.05 0.70 -2.78
N PHE A 210 -8.87 -0.31 -2.49
CA PHE A 210 -10.32 -0.19 -2.48
C PHE A 210 -10.79 0.81 -1.41
N LYS A 211 -10.33 0.69 -0.16
CA LYS A 211 -10.69 1.63 0.92
C LYS A 211 -10.43 3.07 0.50
N SER A 212 -9.20 3.35 0.03
CA SER A 212 -8.83 4.71 -0.39
C SER A 212 -9.69 5.24 -1.54
N LYS A 213 -9.96 4.43 -2.56
CA LYS A 213 -10.80 4.83 -3.70
C LYS A 213 -12.26 5.03 -3.31
N PHE A 214 -12.80 4.14 -2.47
CA PHE A 214 -14.18 4.24 -2.01
C PHE A 214 -14.37 5.45 -1.09
N GLU A 215 -13.44 5.72 -0.16
CA GLU A 215 -13.46 6.96 0.64
C GLU A 215 -13.43 8.22 -0.22
N LYS A 216 -12.61 8.22 -1.28
CA LYS A 216 -12.58 9.33 -2.24
C LYS A 216 -13.92 9.49 -2.98
N LEU A 217 -14.58 8.39 -3.35
CA LEU A 217 -15.93 8.41 -3.94
C LEU A 217 -16.93 9.01 -2.96
N LEU A 218 -16.89 8.63 -1.69
CA LEU A 218 -17.78 9.17 -0.65
C LEU A 218 -17.59 10.66 -0.37
N LEU A 219 -16.43 11.22 -0.76
CA LEU A 219 -16.12 12.65 -0.70
C LEU A 219 -16.38 13.40 -2.02
N SER A 220 -16.97 12.75 -3.03
CA SER A 220 -17.26 13.43 -4.30
C SER A 220 -18.25 14.58 -4.08
N ASP A 221 -18.16 15.63 -4.92
CA ASP A 221 -19.06 16.80 -4.85
C ASP A 221 -20.55 16.43 -4.91
N LYS A 222 -20.87 15.27 -5.50
CA LYS A 222 -22.24 14.75 -5.60
C LYS A 222 -22.76 14.17 -4.27
N LEU A 223 -21.86 13.83 -3.34
CA LEU A 223 -22.15 13.13 -2.09
C LEU A 223 -21.69 13.90 -0.84
N GLU A 224 -20.93 15.00 -1.00
CA GLU A 224 -20.35 15.78 0.10
C GLU A 224 -21.35 16.17 1.20
N LYS A 225 -22.60 16.48 0.83
CA LYS A 225 -23.67 16.91 1.76
C LYS A 225 -24.47 15.75 2.36
N GLU A 226 -24.27 14.54 1.87
CA GLU A 226 -25.03 13.37 2.31
C GLU A 226 -24.51 12.85 3.65
N THR A 227 -25.43 12.39 4.50
CA THR A 227 -25.10 11.90 5.84
C THR A 227 -25.81 10.60 6.13
N PHE A 228 -25.13 9.72 6.86
CA PHE A 228 -25.72 8.49 7.37
C PHE A 228 -26.17 8.68 8.81
N LYS A 229 -27.39 8.26 9.14
CA LYS A 229 -27.95 8.35 10.49
C LYS A 229 -27.90 6.99 11.16
N GLU A 230 -27.19 6.90 12.29
CA GLU A 230 -27.15 5.75 13.17
C GLU A 230 -27.50 6.19 14.59
N GLU A 231 -28.47 5.53 15.23
CA GLU A 231 -28.87 5.74 16.64
C GLU A 231 -28.98 7.21 17.09
N SER A 232 -29.51 8.06 16.19
CA SER A 232 -29.73 9.51 16.36
C SER A 232 -28.53 10.44 16.07
N LYS A 233 -27.34 9.91 15.82
CA LYS A 233 -26.19 10.69 15.35
C LYS A 233 -26.15 10.72 13.82
N LYS A 234 -25.75 11.86 13.25
CA LYS A 234 -25.49 12.01 11.81
C LYS A 234 -23.98 12.00 11.59
N HIS A 235 -23.54 11.15 10.69
CA HIS A 235 -22.14 11.03 10.30
C HIS A 235 -22.00 11.38 8.82
N SER A 236 -20.86 11.97 8.43
CA SER A 236 -20.50 12.02 7.01
C SER A 236 -20.38 10.58 6.49
N LEU A 237 -20.68 10.36 5.21
CA LEU A 237 -20.60 9.01 4.64
C LEU A 237 -19.18 8.43 4.78
N LYS A 238 -18.16 9.25 4.54
CA LYS A 238 -16.75 8.85 4.64
C LYS A 238 -16.38 8.48 6.08
N ASP A 239 -16.69 9.32 7.06
CA ASP A 239 -16.28 9.04 8.45
C ASP A 239 -17.01 7.82 9.02
N TYR A 240 -18.27 7.65 8.63
CA TYR A 240 -19.03 6.44 8.97
C TYR A 240 -18.37 5.19 8.39
N PHE A 241 -18.03 5.20 7.09
CA PHE A 241 -17.36 4.08 6.42
C PHE A 241 -15.99 3.77 7.04
N SER A 242 -15.12 4.78 7.20
CA SER A 242 -13.77 4.60 7.74
C SER A 242 -13.78 4.03 9.15
N ASN A 243 -14.79 4.38 9.98
CA ASN A 243 -14.92 3.82 11.32
C ASN A 243 -15.44 2.38 11.28
N LYS A 244 -16.56 2.14 10.59
CA LYS A 244 -17.24 0.83 10.57
C LYS A 244 -16.40 -0.27 9.94
N ILE A 245 -15.65 0.03 8.88
CA ILE A 245 -14.81 -0.95 8.19
C ILE A 245 -13.64 -1.46 9.05
N GLU A 246 -13.20 -0.66 10.02
CA GLU A 246 -12.13 -0.99 10.97
C GLU A 246 -12.64 -1.56 12.30
N THR A 247 -13.97 -1.59 12.52
CA THR A 247 -14.60 -1.99 13.79
C THR A 247 -15.73 -3.01 13.57
N ASP A 248 -16.99 -2.57 13.57
CA ASP A 248 -18.18 -3.43 13.56
C ASP A 248 -18.18 -4.43 12.39
N TRP A 249 -17.74 -4.00 11.21
CA TRP A 249 -17.73 -4.89 10.05
C TRP A 249 -16.63 -5.94 10.17
N VAL A 250 -15.53 -5.69 10.87
CA VAL A 250 -14.49 -6.71 11.09
C VAL A 250 -15.09 -7.91 11.82
N GLU A 251 -15.87 -7.66 12.87
CA GLU A 251 -16.56 -8.71 13.64
C GLU A 251 -17.53 -9.52 12.77
N ASN A 252 -18.31 -8.84 11.92
CA ASN A 252 -19.29 -9.48 11.02
C ASN A 252 -18.64 -10.43 10.01
N PHE A 253 -17.42 -10.13 9.55
CA PHE A 253 -16.70 -10.93 8.58
C PHE A 253 -15.70 -11.92 9.20
N TRP A 254 -15.45 -11.85 10.52
CA TRP A 254 -14.42 -12.65 11.19
C TRP A 254 -14.58 -14.17 11.00
N LYS A 255 -15.82 -14.67 10.94
CA LYS A 255 -16.14 -16.09 10.66
C LYS A 255 -15.72 -16.55 9.25
N TYR A 256 -15.43 -15.59 8.38
CA TYR A 256 -14.99 -15.76 7.01
C TYR A 256 -13.57 -15.22 6.80
N ALA A 257 -12.80 -15.01 7.87
CA ALA A 257 -11.41 -14.62 7.76
C ALA A 257 -10.58 -15.76 7.12
N GLU A 258 -9.63 -15.37 6.27
CA GLU A 258 -8.72 -16.26 5.57
C GLU A 258 -7.29 -16.04 6.06
N GLU A 259 -6.49 -17.09 5.99
CA GLU A 259 -5.08 -17.02 6.35
C GLU A 259 -4.29 -16.32 5.24
N LYS A 260 -3.49 -15.34 5.64
CA LYS A 260 -2.59 -14.59 4.76
C LYS A 260 -1.19 -14.62 5.35
N GLU A 261 -0.23 -14.96 4.50
CA GLU A 261 1.18 -15.00 4.87
C GLU A 261 1.89 -13.76 4.34
N ILE A 262 2.51 -12.98 5.22
CA ILE A 262 3.43 -11.91 4.84
C ILE A 262 4.75 -12.16 5.56
N CYS A 263 5.84 -12.23 4.78
CA CYS A 263 7.20 -12.39 5.31
C CYS A 263 7.36 -13.62 6.23
N GLY A 264 6.68 -14.73 5.94
CA GLY A 264 6.73 -15.94 6.76
C GLY A 264 5.83 -15.93 8.00
N ILE A 265 5.09 -14.82 8.24
CA ILE A 265 4.14 -14.70 9.35
C ILE A 265 2.74 -14.87 8.80
N LYS A 266 2.02 -15.86 9.36
CA LYS A 266 0.62 -16.16 9.05
C LYS A 266 -0.28 -15.37 9.99
N TYR A 267 -1.24 -14.64 9.42
CA TYR A 267 -2.28 -13.94 10.16
C TYR A 267 -3.62 -14.10 9.45
N LEU A 268 -4.71 -13.88 10.19
CA LEU A 268 -6.06 -13.92 9.64
C LEU A 268 -6.47 -12.53 9.13
N THR A 269 -7.13 -12.49 7.98
CA THR A 269 -7.63 -11.26 7.35
C THR A 269 -9.03 -11.46 6.80
N ILE A 270 -9.84 -10.41 6.84
CA ILE A 270 -11.17 -10.36 6.22
C ILE A 270 -11.16 -9.68 4.83
N ASP A 271 -9.99 -9.25 4.34
CA ASP A 271 -9.85 -8.44 3.12
C ASP A 271 -10.62 -9.04 1.94
N LYS A 272 -10.38 -10.33 1.68
CA LYS A 272 -10.97 -11.04 0.53
C LYS A 272 -12.46 -11.29 0.69
N SER A 273 -12.90 -11.74 1.87
CA SER A 273 -14.32 -12.00 2.13
C SER A 273 -15.16 -10.74 2.08
N PHE A 274 -14.63 -9.62 2.58
CA PHE A 274 -15.24 -8.30 2.42
C PHE A 274 -15.36 -7.91 0.94
N MET A 275 -14.27 -8.01 0.19
CA MET A 275 -14.22 -7.61 -1.23
C MET A 275 -15.19 -8.42 -2.09
N ARG A 276 -15.28 -9.74 -1.88
CA ARG A 276 -16.24 -10.60 -2.59
C ARG A 276 -17.68 -10.21 -2.30
N PHE A 277 -18.01 -9.96 -1.03
CA PHE A 277 -19.36 -9.54 -0.65
C PHE A 277 -19.71 -8.15 -1.18
N PHE A 278 -18.79 -7.19 -1.08
CA PHE A 278 -18.94 -5.85 -1.66
C PHE A 278 -19.20 -5.94 -3.17
N TRP A 279 -18.43 -6.76 -3.88
CA TRP A 279 -18.59 -6.92 -5.33
C TRP A 279 -19.92 -7.58 -5.69
N TYR A 280 -20.37 -8.58 -4.93
CA TYR A 280 -21.68 -9.19 -5.08
C TYR A 280 -22.82 -8.17 -4.89
N ILE A 281 -22.77 -7.34 -3.85
CA ILE A 281 -23.80 -6.30 -3.64
C ILE A 281 -23.76 -5.28 -4.78
N THR A 282 -22.57 -4.91 -5.25
CA THR A 282 -22.40 -3.99 -6.39
C THR A 282 -23.01 -4.58 -7.66
N GLU A 283 -22.78 -5.87 -7.95
CA GLU A 283 -23.40 -6.60 -9.05
C GLU A 283 -24.93 -6.55 -8.99
N MET A 284 -25.49 -6.86 -7.83
CA MET A 284 -26.96 -6.86 -7.65
C MET A 284 -27.57 -5.46 -7.76
N LEU A 285 -26.91 -4.43 -7.24
CA LEU A 285 -27.35 -3.05 -7.37
C LEU A 285 -27.23 -2.54 -8.81
N TYR A 286 -26.17 -2.92 -9.52
CA TYR A 286 -26.00 -2.61 -10.94
C TYR A 286 -27.17 -3.15 -11.77
N PHE A 287 -27.47 -4.44 -11.65
CA PHE A 287 -28.58 -5.05 -12.40
C PHE A 287 -29.95 -4.50 -11.97
N LYS A 288 -30.14 -4.21 -10.68
CA LYS A 288 -31.37 -3.59 -10.17
C LYS A 288 -31.60 -2.18 -10.71
N SER A 289 -30.54 -1.41 -10.96
CA SER A 289 -30.64 -0.04 -11.48
C SER A 289 -31.09 0.03 -12.94
N GLY A 290 -30.91 -1.06 -13.69
CA GLY A 290 -31.21 -1.12 -15.13
C GLY A 290 -30.28 -0.24 -15.98
N ASN A 291 -29.16 0.26 -15.46
CA ASN A 291 -28.31 1.21 -16.19
C ASN A 291 -27.75 0.64 -17.52
N PHE A 292 -27.53 -0.69 -17.60
CA PHE A 292 -27.13 -1.38 -18.83
C PHE A 292 -28.12 -1.23 -20.01
N LEU A 293 -29.37 -0.82 -19.75
CA LEU A 293 -30.40 -0.59 -20.76
C LEU A 293 -30.36 0.82 -21.36
N LYS A 294 -29.62 1.77 -20.78
CA LYS A 294 -29.67 3.20 -21.12
C LYS A 294 -28.68 3.66 -22.20
N SER A 295 -28.14 2.75 -23.01
CA SER A 295 -27.19 3.13 -24.08
C SER A 295 -27.92 3.75 -25.29
N ASN A 296 -27.61 5.01 -25.57
CA ASN A 296 -28.15 5.78 -26.72
C ASN A 296 -27.84 5.17 -28.09
N SER A 297 -26.98 4.14 -28.18
CA SER A 297 -26.53 3.55 -29.45
C SER A 297 -27.15 2.18 -29.77
N GLY A 298 -28.19 1.74 -29.04
CA GLY A 298 -28.83 0.43 -29.26
C GLY A 298 -27.96 -0.79 -28.94
N LYS A 299 -26.74 -0.59 -28.41
CA LYS A 299 -25.87 -1.66 -27.89
C LYS A 299 -25.96 -1.70 -26.38
N LEU A 300 -26.46 -2.82 -25.84
CA LEU A 300 -26.40 -3.13 -24.42
C LEU A 300 -24.95 -3.02 -23.93
N LYS A 301 -24.69 -2.10 -23.01
CA LYS A 301 -23.39 -2.02 -22.33
C LYS A 301 -23.50 -2.80 -21.03
N ILE A 302 -23.24 -4.10 -21.10
CA ILE A 302 -23.20 -4.97 -19.93
C ILE A 302 -21.75 -5.05 -19.47
N HIS A 303 -21.48 -4.56 -18.25
CA HIS A 303 -20.20 -4.78 -17.61
C HIS A 303 -20.06 -6.27 -17.23
N ASN A 304 -18.94 -6.89 -17.60
CA ASN A 304 -18.63 -8.23 -17.15
C ASN A 304 -18.03 -8.15 -15.75
N PHE A 305 -18.73 -8.73 -14.77
CA PHE A 305 -18.25 -8.89 -13.41
C PHE A 305 -17.17 -9.99 -13.41
N LYS A 306 -15.89 -9.55 -13.48
CA LYS A 306 -14.73 -10.42 -13.57
C LYS A 306 -14.22 -10.82 -12.19
N TYR A 307 -13.54 -11.95 -12.19
CA TYR A 307 -12.93 -12.56 -11.02
C TYR A 307 -11.72 -13.36 -11.48
N ASP A 308 -10.72 -13.49 -10.63
CA ASP A 308 -9.51 -14.24 -10.91
C ASP A 308 -9.69 -15.77 -10.75
N HIS A 309 -8.59 -16.50 -10.87
CA HIS A 309 -8.53 -17.96 -10.75
C HIS A 309 -8.83 -18.46 -9.32
N ASP A 310 -8.60 -17.63 -8.29
CA ASP A 310 -8.90 -17.95 -6.90
C ASP A 310 -10.34 -17.55 -6.51
N GLY A 311 -11.09 -16.97 -7.46
CA GLY A 311 -12.46 -16.51 -7.26
C GLY A 311 -12.56 -15.15 -6.58
N ASP A 312 -11.46 -14.42 -6.45
CA ASP A 312 -11.44 -13.05 -5.94
C ASP A 312 -11.85 -12.06 -7.03
N PRO A 313 -12.58 -10.99 -6.68
CA PRO A 313 -13.12 -10.06 -7.66
C PRO A 313 -12.03 -9.15 -8.25
N ASP A 314 -12.03 -9.01 -9.57
CA ASP A 314 -11.28 -7.96 -10.28
C ASP A 314 -12.17 -6.71 -10.35
N ILE A 315 -12.06 -5.85 -9.35
CA ILE A 315 -12.97 -4.69 -9.19
C ILE A 315 -12.72 -3.66 -10.29
N ASP A 316 -13.70 -3.56 -11.21
CA ASP A 316 -13.81 -2.45 -12.15
C ASP A 316 -14.39 -1.22 -11.45
N TYR A 317 -13.52 -0.26 -11.12
CA TYR A 317 -13.91 0.97 -10.44
C TYR A 317 -14.86 1.85 -11.28
N ALA A 318 -14.91 1.70 -12.61
CA ALA A 318 -15.89 2.41 -13.42
C ALA A 318 -17.32 1.93 -13.12
N VAL A 319 -17.50 0.64 -12.82
CA VAL A 319 -18.79 0.08 -12.36
C VAL A 319 -19.13 0.59 -10.97
N VAL A 320 -18.13 0.66 -10.08
CA VAL A 320 -18.32 1.19 -8.73
C VAL A 320 -18.79 2.65 -8.79
N ASP A 321 -18.14 3.49 -9.61
CA ASP A 321 -18.55 4.87 -9.82
C ASP A 321 -19.98 4.93 -10.40
N GLU A 322 -20.32 4.11 -11.40
CA GLU A 322 -21.66 4.08 -11.99
C GLU A 322 -22.75 3.68 -10.98
N VAL A 323 -22.45 2.77 -10.05
CA VAL A 323 -23.40 2.28 -9.04
C VAL A 323 -23.54 3.22 -7.85
N TYR A 324 -22.46 3.86 -7.40
CA TYR A 324 -22.45 4.59 -6.13
C TYR A 324 -22.25 6.11 -6.27
N ASP A 325 -21.47 6.60 -7.23
CA ASP A 325 -21.23 8.04 -7.37
C ASP A 325 -22.51 8.78 -7.79
N GLY A 326 -22.91 9.77 -6.99
CA GLY A 326 -24.20 10.47 -7.15
C GLY A 326 -25.45 9.64 -6.84
N HIS A 327 -25.30 8.44 -6.26
CA HIS A 327 -26.42 7.56 -5.91
C HIS A 327 -26.46 7.25 -4.40
N PRO A 328 -26.78 8.23 -3.53
CA PRO A 328 -26.74 8.06 -2.07
C PRO A 328 -27.64 6.92 -1.56
N ARG A 329 -28.74 6.63 -2.26
CA ARG A 329 -29.62 5.49 -1.93
C ARG A 329 -28.89 4.14 -2.00
N ASN A 330 -27.96 3.96 -2.93
CA ASN A 330 -27.19 2.74 -3.08
C ASN A 330 -26.14 2.61 -1.98
N ILE A 331 -25.47 3.71 -1.61
CA ILE A 331 -24.53 3.76 -0.49
C ILE A 331 -25.25 3.45 0.84
N HIS A 332 -26.40 4.09 1.08
CA HIS A 332 -27.21 3.80 2.27
C HIS A 332 -27.72 2.36 2.28
N CYS A 333 -28.00 1.78 1.10
CA CYS A 333 -28.37 0.37 0.98
C CYS A 333 -27.20 -0.52 1.39
N LEU A 334 -26.00 -0.29 0.86
CA LEU A 334 -24.79 -1.04 1.19
C LEU A 334 -24.50 -0.98 2.70
N PHE A 335 -24.48 0.20 3.32
CA PHE A 335 -24.19 0.34 4.74
C PHE A 335 -25.21 -0.39 5.63
N LYS A 336 -26.50 -0.29 5.29
CA LYS A 336 -27.56 -1.02 6.01
C LYS A 336 -27.40 -2.53 5.89
N ILE A 337 -26.93 -3.04 4.75
CA ILE A 337 -26.68 -4.47 4.55
C ILE A 337 -25.47 -4.90 5.38
N LEU A 338 -24.36 -4.15 5.32
CA LEU A 338 -23.13 -4.45 6.06
C LEU A 338 -23.36 -4.45 7.59
N ASN A 339 -24.18 -3.53 8.10
CA ASN A 339 -24.57 -3.49 9.52
C ASN A 339 -25.42 -4.69 9.97
N LYS A 340 -26.02 -5.45 9.05
CA LYS A 340 -27.00 -6.50 9.35
C LYS A 340 -26.56 -7.89 8.93
N ILE A 341 -25.28 -8.11 8.59
CA ILE A 341 -24.80 -9.40 8.08
C ILE A 341 -25.16 -10.57 9.01
N GLU A 342 -24.98 -10.43 10.32
CA GLU A 342 -25.33 -11.49 11.26
C GLU A 342 -26.83 -11.79 11.31
N ILE A 343 -27.66 -10.75 11.22
CA ILE A 343 -29.12 -10.89 11.18
C ILE A 343 -29.55 -11.58 9.88
N ILE A 344 -28.96 -11.20 8.76
CA ILE A 344 -29.20 -11.82 7.45
C ILE A 344 -28.80 -13.30 7.51
N LYS A 345 -27.68 -13.64 8.14
CA LYS A 345 -27.26 -15.02 8.36
C LYS A 345 -28.29 -15.80 9.17
N SER A 346 -28.71 -15.27 10.32
CA SER A 346 -29.75 -15.90 11.15
C SER A 346 -31.06 -16.09 10.38
N LEU A 347 -31.44 -15.14 9.53
CA LEU A 347 -32.62 -15.24 8.68
C LEU A 347 -32.46 -16.36 7.63
N ILE A 348 -31.29 -16.50 7.00
CA ILE A 348 -30.99 -17.58 6.06
C ILE A 348 -31.12 -18.94 6.76
N ASP A 349 -30.48 -19.12 7.91
CA ASP A 349 -30.48 -20.39 8.67
C ASP A 349 -31.90 -20.79 9.14
N ARG A 350 -32.74 -19.78 9.40
CA ARG A 350 -34.16 -19.98 9.75
C ARG A 350 -35.04 -20.28 8.55
N THR A 351 -34.72 -19.73 7.39
CA THR A 351 -35.61 -19.78 6.20
C THR A 351 -35.27 -20.95 5.30
N LEU A 352 -33.99 -21.33 5.22
CA LEU A 352 -33.50 -22.37 4.32
C LEU A 352 -33.11 -23.64 5.08
N SER A 353 -33.26 -24.79 4.44
CA SER A 353 -32.83 -26.08 4.98
C SER A 353 -32.32 -27.04 3.90
N HIS A 354 -31.43 -27.96 4.30
CA HIS A 354 -30.94 -29.04 3.45
C HIS A 354 -32.04 -30.07 3.14
N GLU A 355 -32.90 -30.36 4.12
CA GLU A 355 -34.00 -31.32 4.00
C GLU A 355 -35.35 -30.61 4.18
N HIS A 356 -36.44 -31.29 3.81
CA HIS A 356 -37.78 -30.78 4.10
C HIS A 356 -37.96 -30.61 5.60
N GLN A 357 -38.12 -29.36 6.05
CA GLN A 357 -38.45 -29.00 7.42
C GLN A 357 -39.68 -28.10 7.39
N GLU A 358 -40.59 -28.29 8.34
CA GLU A 358 -41.80 -27.48 8.42
C GLU A 358 -41.42 -25.99 8.52
N ARG A 359 -42.01 -25.15 7.65
CA ARG A 359 -41.75 -23.69 7.54
C ARG A 359 -40.39 -23.27 6.98
N LYS A 360 -39.63 -24.19 6.37
CA LYS A 360 -38.38 -23.87 5.66
C LYS A 360 -38.46 -24.21 4.18
N VAL A 361 -37.68 -23.48 3.38
CA VAL A 361 -37.52 -23.71 1.94
C VAL A 361 -36.27 -24.55 1.73
N SER A 362 -36.44 -25.72 1.13
CA SER A 362 -35.31 -26.57 0.74
C SER A 362 -34.77 -26.11 -0.61
N LEU A 363 -33.47 -25.87 -0.70
CA LEU A 363 -32.78 -25.60 -1.96
C LEU A 363 -32.36 -26.93 -2.58
N PHE A 364 -32.43 -27.04 -3.92
CA PHE A 364 -32.01 -28.24 -4.65
C PHE A 364 -30.49 -28.50 -4.60
N THR A 365 -29.71 -27.56 -4.06
CA THR A 365 -28.25 -27.67 -3.91
C THR A 365 -27.87 -28.07 -2.49
N LYS A 366 -26.92 -29.01 -2.33
CA LYS A 366 -26.45 -29.53 -1.03
C LYS A 366 -25.87 -28.46 -0.08
N ASP A 367 -25.39 -27.33 -0.60
CA ASP A 367 -24.87 -26.23 0.21
C ASP A 367 -25.83 -25.03 0.25
N PHE A 368 -26.39 -24.76 1.42
CA PHE A 368 -27.41 -23.73 1.65
C PHE A 368 -26.90 -22.45 2.33
N ASP A 369 -25.65 -22.41 2.81
CA ASP A 369 -25.03 -21.17 3.33
C ASP A 369 -24.62 -20.27 2.15
N LEU A 370 -25.62 -19.58 1.60
CA LEU A 370 -25.45 -18.67 0.46
C LEU A 370 -24.49 -17.52 0.78
N LEU A 371 -24.42 -17.08 2.03
CA LEU A 371 -23.45 -16.06 2.45
C LEU A 371 -22.02 -16.61 2.41
N ALA A 372 -21.81 -17.82 2.94
CA ALA A 372 -20.50 -18.48 2.85
C ALA A 372 -20.07 -18.68 1.39
N LYS A 373 -20.99 -19.06 0.49
CA LYS A 373 -20.68 -19.20 -0.95
C LYS A 373 -20.26 -17.90 -1.63
N VAL A 374 -20.69 -16.74 -1.11
CA VAL A 374 -20.23 -15.43 -1.61
C VAL A 374 -18.92 -15.02 -0.92
N MET A 375 -18.80 -15.26 0.39
CA MET A 375 -17.69 -14.74 1.19
C MET A 375 -16.43 -15.62 1.18
N LYS A 376 -16.56 -16.93 0.94
CA LYS A 376 -15.45 -17.89 0.85
C LYS A 376 -15.33 -18.45 -0.56
N THR A 377 -14.10 -18.72 -0.97
CA THR A 377 -13.82 -19.53 -2.16
C THR A 377 -12.95 -20.71 -1.74
N GLU A 378 -13.39 -21.92 -2.08
CA GLU A 378 -12.53 -23.11 -1.98
C GLU A 378 -11.99 -23.43 -3.38
N LYS A 379 -10.71 -23.82 -3.47
CA LYS A 379 -10.09 -24.20 -4.75
C LYS A 379 -10.90 -25.30 -5.42
N GLY A 380 -11.48 -25.00 -6.59
CA GLY A 380 -12.26 -25.96 -7.37
C GLY A 380 -13.75 -26.06 -7.00
N THR A 381 -14.27 -25.21 -6.11
CA THR A 381 -15.72 -25.10 -5.87
C THR A 381 -16.40 -24.24 -6.93
N GLU A 382 -17.57 -24.68 -7.42
CA GLU A 382 -18.40 -23.89 -8.31
C GLU A 382 -18.87 -22.62 -7.59
N ARG A 383 -18.75 -21.47 -8.27
CA ARG A 383 -19.26 -20.19 -7.75
C ARG A 383 -20.77 -20.29 -7.50
N ILE A 384 -21.24 -19.43 -6.60
CA ILE A 384 -22.68 -19.22 -6.42
C ILE A 384 -23.35 -18.93 -7.76
N ASP A 385 -24.28 -19.81 -8.14
CA ASP A 385 -25.01 -19.72 -9.40
C ASP A 385 -25.96 -18.50 -9.40
N HIS A 386 -26.49 -18.17 -10.58
CA HIS A 386 -27.30 -16.98 -10.76
C HIS A 386 -28.62 -17.04 -9.95
N GLN A 387 -29.22 -18.22 -9.78
CA GLN A 387 -30.45 -18.38 -9.00
C GLN A 387 -30.16 -18.15 -7.52
N SER A 388 -29.10 -18.77 -7.00
CA SER A 388 -28.65 -18.58 -5.63
C SER A 388 -28.28 -17.12 -5.31
N LYS A 389 -27.64 -16.41 -6.25
CA LYS A 389 -27.37 -14.97 -6.13
C LYS A 389 -28.66 -14.16 -5.96
N LEU A 390 -29.68 -14.45 -6.78
CA LEU A 390 -30.97 -13.76 -6.74
C LEU A 390 -31.73 -14.04 -5.44
N ILE A 391 -31.74 -15.31 -4.99
CA ILE A 391 -32.37 -15.72 -3.73
C ILE A 391 -31.72 -14.99 -2.55
N LEU A 392 -30.39 -14.98 -2.47
CA LEU A 392 -29.67 -14.28 -1.43
C LEU A 392 -30.01 -12.78 -1.43
N PHE A 393 -30.04 -12.14 -2.61
CA PHE A 393 -30.35 -10.72 -2.71
C PHE A 393 -31.79 -10.40 -2.34
N ALA A 394 -32.73 -11.31 -2.63
CA ALA A 394 -34.13 -11.19 -2.21
C ALA A 394 -34.26 -11.24 -0.68
N ILE A 395 -33.59 -12.18 -0.02
CA ILE A 395 -33.56 -12.30 1.45
C ILE A 395 -32.96 -11.03 2.08
N ILE A 396 -31.84 -10.55 1.55
CA ILE A 396 -31.19 -9.31 2.00
C ILE A 396 -32.15 -8.12 1.88
N ASN A 397 -32.85 -8.00 0.75
CA ASN A 397 -33.81 -6.91 0.54
C ASN A 397 -35.04 -7.03 1.45
N TYR A 398 -35.52 -8.24 1.74
CA TYR A 398 -36.62 -8.47 2.67
C TYR A 398 -36.27 -7.97 4.07
N GLU A 399 -35.11 -8.36 4.61
CA GLU A 399 -34.66 -7.91 5.95
C GLU A 399 -34.39 -6.40 6.02
N ARG A 400 -34.00 -5.80 4.89
CA ARG A 400 -33.86 -4.35 4.77
C ARG A 400 -35.21 -3.63 4.86
N LEU A 401 -36.27 -4.19 4.27
CA LEU A 401 -37.61 -3.60 4.15
C LEU A 401 -38.55 -3.96 5.32
N ALA A 402 -38.34 -5.08 6.01
CA ALA A 402 -39.20 -5.58 7.07
C ALA A 402 -39.32 -4.67 8.32
N LYS A 403 -38.48 -3.61 8.42
CA LYS A 403 -38.57 -2.58 9.47
C LYS A 403 -39.01 -1.19 8.95
N SER A 404 -39.33 -1.05 7.66
CA SER A 404 -40.02 0.13 7.13
C SER A 404 -41.48 -0.24 6.94
N ASP A 405 -42.36 0.22 7.83
CA ASP A 405 -43.81 0.04 7.71
C ASP A 405 -44.30 0.35 6.30
N LYS A 406 -44.73 -0.72 5.60
CA LYS A 406 -45.40 -0.84 4.28
C LYS A 406 -44.79 -1.97 3.45
N LEU A 407 -44.99 -3.21 3.88
CA LEU A 407 -45.02 -4.35 2.96
C LEU A 407 -46.48 -4.57 2.54
N SER A 408 -46.93 -3.85 1.51
CA SER A 408 -47.99 -4.41 0.66
C SER A 408 -47.36 -5.56 -0.12
N CYS A 409 -48.06 -6.70 -0.21
CA CYS A 409 -47.64 -7.92 -0.94
C CYS A 409 -47.49 -7.74 -2.47
N SER A 410 -47.00 -6.60 -2.95
CA SER A 410 -46.81 -6.29 -4.37
C SER A 410 -45.38 -6.55 -4.88
N ILE A 411 -44.44 -7.02 -4.06
CA ILE A 411 -43.07 -7.35 -4.54
C ILE A 411 -43.08 -8.58 -5.50
N PHE A 412 -44.18 -9.36 -5.51
CA PHE A 412 -44.41 -10.44 -6.47
C PHE A 412 -45.40 -10.10 -7.60
N SER A 413 -45.94 -8.88 -7.68
CA SER A 413 -46.69 -8.47 -8.87
C SER A 413 -45.72 -8.01 -9.94
N ILE A 414 -45.29 -8.96 -10.79
CA ILE A 414 -44.97 -8.63 -12.17
C ILE A 414 -46.23 -7.95 -12.70
N ASP A 415 -46.14 -6.67 -13.05
CA ASP A 415 -47.18 -6.00 -13.82
C ASP A 415 -47.41 -6.86 -15.06
N ARG A 416 -48.55 -7.55 -15.09
CA ARG A 416 -49.07 -8.15 -16.33
C ARG A 416 -49.49 -7.00 -17.22
N THR A 417 -48.54 -6.37 -17.90
CA THR A 417 -48.86 -5.72 -19.17
C THR A 417 -49.37 -6.82 -20.09
N PRO A 418 -50.63 -6.77 -20.56
CA PRO A 418 -51.06 -7.65 -21.63
C PRO A 418 -50.22 -7.28 -22.87
N HIS A 419 -49.90 -8.26 -23.71
CA HIS A 419 -49.15 -8.13 -24.96
C HIS A 419 -47.63 -8.39 -24.93
N ILE A 420 -47.18 -9.52 -24.39
CA ILE A 420 -46.09 -10.27 -25.04
C ILE A 420 -46.45 -11.76 -24.99
N GLN A 421 -46.87 -12.32 -26.12
CA GLN A 421 -47.06 -13.76 -26.28
C GLN A 421 -45.71 -14.48 -26.18
N PRO A 422 -45.64 -15.67 -25.54
CA PRO A 422 -44.42 -16.45 -25.49
C PRO A 422 -44.21 -17.18 -26.82
N ILE A 423 -43.18 -16.78 -27.57
CA ILE A 423 -42.67 -17.61 -28.68
C ILE A 423 -41.72 -18.63 -28.05
N PHE A 424 -42.31 -19.73 -27.58
CA PHE A 424 -41.64 -21.03 -27.60
C PHE A 424 -41.78 -21.57 -29.01
N TYR A 425 -40.69 -21.66 -29.75
CA TYR A 425 -40.56 -22.70 -30.77
C TYR A 425 -39.14 -23.28 -30.73
N SER A 426 -39.14 -24.59 -30.53
CA SER A 426 -38.09 -25.55 -30.87
C SER A 426 -37.28 -25.18 -32.12
N ILE A 427 -35.96 -25.30 -32.03
CA ILE A 427 -35.06 -26.12 -32.87
C ILE A 427 -33.79 -26.36 -32.05
#